data_AF-A0A849X7B3-F1
#
_entry.id   AF-A0A849X7B3-F1
#
_cell.length_a   1.000
_cell.length_b   1.000
_cell.length_c   1.000
_cell.angle_alpha   90.00
_cell.angle_beta   90.00
_cell.angle_gamma   90.00
#
_symmetry.space_group_name_H-M   'P 1'
#
loop_
_entity.id
_entity.type
_entity.pdbx_description
1 polymer ?
#
loop_
_entity_poly.entity_id
_entity_poly.type
_entity_poly.pdbx_seq_one_letter_code
_entity_poly.pdbx_strand_id
1 'polypeptide(L)'
;VGGTALSFMAVSYYVLPLIFRKRVAFWGMAKFQPWVFGLGISVMAMAKIYMGIFGVPRRHWDISFSNAPFSVEFHPAVWIVQAIFGVAGLVAVTGALMFVAIAVVTVFFGKPMDEEALRTGASGIPQGILRLPKQVHEGPHVEEAHKQGAKGTVVFCAIFFVCFVLYYFVNWKILSFLWKVG
;
A
#
# COMPACT_ATOMS: atom_id res chain seq x y z
N VAL A 1 -4.47 4.75 -5.55
CA VAL A 1 -3.29 5.55 -5.14
C VAL A 1 -2.38 4.77 -4.19
N GLY A 2 -2.89 4.19 -3.08
CA GLY A 2 -2.03 3.44 -2.14
C GLY A 2 -1.21 2.31 -2.79
N GLY A 3 -1.86 1.44 -3.58
CA GLY A 3 -1.18 0.33 -4.25
C GLY A 3 -0.07 0.77 -5.21
N THR A 4 -0.36 1.73 -6.11
CA THR A 4 0.63 2.24 -7.06
C THR A 4 1.80 2.93 -6.36
N ALA A 5 1.55 3.69 -5.30
CA ALA A 5 2.60 4.33 -4.50
C ALA A 5 3.48 3.28 -3.81
N LEU A 6 2.88 2.24 -3.21
CA LEU A 6 3.61 1.17 -2.55
C LEU A 6 4.44 0.34 -3.54
N SER A 7 3.90 0.05 -4.73
CA SER A 7 4.64 -0.58 -5.82
C SER A 7 5.84 0.25 -6.26
N PHE A 8 5.65 1.57 -6.42
CA PHE A 8 6.75 2.48 -6.75
C PHE A 8 7.84 2.48 -5.67
N MET A 9 7.46 2.55 -4.39
CA MET A 9 8.41 2.50 -3.27
C MET A 9 9.19 1.17 -3.25
N ALA A 10 8.50 0.04 -3.44
CA ALA A 10 9.12 -1.28 -3.47
C ALA A 10 10.12 -1.43 -4.62
N VAL A 11 9.75 -1.01 -5.83
CA VAL A 11 10.63 -1.03 -7.01
C VAL A 11 11.82 -0.09 -6.79
N SER A 12 11.62 1.07 -6.17
CA SER A 12 12.69 2.02 -5.89
C SER A 12 13.79 1.42 -5.02
N TYR A 13 13.45 0.62 -4.02
CA TYR A 13 14.46 -0.08 -3.20
C TYR A 13 15.28 -1.11 -3.96
N TYR A 14 14.73 -1.67 -5.04
CA TYR A 14 15.49 -2.50 -5.97
C TYR A 14 16.35 -1.65 -6.92
N VAL A 15 15.78 -0.59 -7.49
CA VAL A 15 16.45 0.23 -8.51
C VAL A 15 17.58 1.10 -7.96
N LEU A 16 17.46 1.61 -6.73
CA LEU A 16 18.48 2.43 -6.07
C LEU A 16 19.90 1.80 -6.11
N PRO A 17 20.09 0.56 -5.60
CA PRO A 17 21.39 -0.10 -5.66
C PRO A 17 21.84 -0.45 -7.08
N LEU A 18 20.92 -0.67 -8.04
CA LEU A 18 21.28 -0.95 -9.44
C LEU A 18 21.88 0.29 -10.12
N ILE A 19 21.24 1.45 -9.98
CA ILE A 19 21.66 2.68 -10.66
C ILE A 19 22.87 3.30 -9.97
N PHE A 20 22.81 3.47 -8.65
CA PHE A 20 23.83 4.21 -7.91
C PHE A 20 24.98 3.33 -7.39
N ARG A 21 24.87 2.00 -7.53
CA ARG A 21 25.81 1.02 -6.94
C ARG A 21 26.09 1.27 -5.46
N LYS A 22 25.08 1.71 -4.71
CA LYS A 22 25.12 2.00 -3.28
C LYS A 22 24.14 1.12 -2.51
N ARG A 23 24.53 0.65 -1.33
CA ARG A 23 23.66 -0.15 -0.45
C ARG A 23 22.55 0.73 0.12
N VAL A 24 21.35 0.16 0.24
CA VAL A 24 20.19 0.84 0.83
C VAL A 24 20.49 1.19 2.29
N ALA A 25 20.39 2.47 2.62
CA ALA A 25 20.57 2.98 3.97
C ALA A 25 19.45 2.51 4.91
N PHE A 26 19.72 2.45 6.21
CA PHE A 26 18.75 2.06 7.24
C PHE A 26 17.96 0.79 6.92
N TRP A 27 18.66 -0.31 6.57
CA TRP A 27 18.04 -1.55 6.10
C TRP A 27 16.90 -2.10 6.98
N GLY A 28 16.98 -1.94 8.30
CA GLY A 28 15.90 -2.29 9.22
C GLY A 28 14.64 -1.46 8.97
N MET A 29 14.79 -0.13 8.89
CA MET A 29 13.71 0.82 8.62
C MET A 29 13.09 0.60 7.24
N ALA A 30 13.91 0.31 6.22
CA ALA A 30 13.45 0.01 4.86
C ALA A 30 12.53 -1.22 4.79
N LYS A 31 12.73 -2.21 5.68
CA LYS A 31 11.84 -3.38 5.77
C LYS A 31 10.50 -3.07 6.41
N PHE A 32 10.46 -2.12 7.36
CA PHE A 32 9.23 -1.71 8.03
C PHE A 32 8.43 -0.67 7.26
N GLN A 33 9.09 0.17 6.46
CA GLN A 33 8.47 1.28 5.74
C GLN A 33 7.23 0.88 4.92
N PRO A 34 7.23 -0.22 4.13
CA PRO A 34 6.06 -0.62 3.35
C PRO A 34 4.85 -0.99 4.22
N TRP A 35 5.09 -1.54 5.41
CA TRP A 35 4.04 -1.90 6.36
C TRP A 35 3.41 -0.67 7.00
N VAL A 36 4.23 0.31 7.39
CA VAL A 36 3.75 1.57 7.97
C VAL A 36 2.89 2.34 6.96
N PHE A 37 3.40 2.51 5.74
CA PHE A 37 2.65 3.19 4.68
C PHE A 37 1.41 2.40 4.26
N GLY A 38 1.54 1.09 4.05
CA GLY A 38 0.46 0.21 3.61
C GLY A 38 -0.69 0.13 4.61
N LEU A 39 -0.38 0.03 5.90
CA LEU A 39 -1.38 0.01 6.97
C LEU A 39 -2.05 1.39 7.09
N GLY A 40 -1.26 2.46 7.13
CA GLY A 40 -1.78 3.83 7.22
C GLY A 40 -2.74 4.16 6.08
N ILE A 41 -2.35 3.88 4.83
CA ILE A 41 -3.19 4.17 3.66
C ILE A 41 -4.46 3.30 3.62
N SER A 42 -4.39 2.05 4.11
CA SER A 42 -5.53 1.14 4.14
C SER A 42 -6.58 1.56 5.16
N VAL A 43 -6.15 1.89 6.39
CA VAL A 43 -7.04 2.40 7.44
C VAL A 43 -7.65 3.75 7.01
N MET A 44 -6.84 4.62 6.39
CA MET A 44 -7.30 5.89 5.85
C MET A 44 -8.36 5.69 4.74
N ALA A 45 -8.18 4.69 3.88
CA ALA A 45 -9.17 4.34 2.85
C ALA A 45 -10.49 3.83 3.46
N MET A 46 -10.41 2.96 4.48
CA MET A 46 -11.59 2.50 5.20
C MET A 46 -12.35 3.66 5.86
N ALA A 47 -11.65 4.54 6.57
CA ALA A 47 -12.26 5.71 7.21
C ALA A 47 -12.98 6.60 6.18
N LYS A 48 -12.40 6.80 4.99
CA LYS A 48 -13.05 7.52 3.89
C LYS A 48 -14.31 6.84 3.36
N ILE A 49 -14.35 5.51 3.29
CA ILE A 49 -15.56 4.78 2.90
C ILE A 49 -16.67 5.04 3.93
N TYR A 50 -16.38 4.92 5.22
CA TYR A 50 -17.36 5.18 6.29
C TYR A 50 -17.85 6.63 6.30
N MET A 51 -16.96 7.63 6.15
CA MET A 51 -17.37 9.02 5.99
C MET A 51 -18.30 9.21 4.79
N GLY A 52 -18.04 8.53 3.68
CA GLY A 52 -18.91 8.54 2.51
C GLY A 52 -20.29 7.94 2.78
N ILE A 53 -20.37 6.86 3.56
CA ILE A 53 -21.64 6.23 3.97
C ILE A 53 -22.46 7.18 4.84
N PHE A 54 -21.82 7.95 5.72
CA PHE A 54 -22.48 8.98 6.53
C PHE A 54 -22.83 10.27 5.76
N GLY A 55 -22.64 10.30 4.44
CA GLY A 55 -23.01 11.43 3.60
C GLY A 55 -22.04 12.61 3.66
N VAL A 56 -20.83 12.42 4.18
CA VAL A 56 -19.82 13.49 4.23
C VAL A 56 -19.45 13.92 2.80
N PRO A 57 -19.53 15.22 2.48
CA PRO A 57 -19.28 15.71 1.14
C PRO A 57 -17.81 15.58 0.76
N ARG A 58 -17.56 15.22 -0.50
CA ARG A 58 -16.19 15.16 -1.06
C ARG A 58 -15.80 16.55 -1.55
N ARG A 59 -14.49 16.85 -1.53
CA ARG A 59 -13.91 18.11 -2.03
C ARG A 59 -14.35 19.36 -1.26
N HIS A 60 -14.85 19.19 -0.04
CA HIS A 60 -15.06 20.27 0.91
C HIS A 60 -14.02 20.12 2.03
N TRP A 61 -13.47 21.25 2.49
CA TRP A 61 -12.40 21.27 3.50
C TRP A 61 -12.94 21.23 4.94
N ASP A 62 -14.17 21.73 5.14
CA ASP A 62 -14.84 21.81 6.45
C ASP A 62 -16.11 20.95 6.47
N ILE A 63 -16.19 19.97 7.36
CA ILE A 63 -17.37 19.09 7.47
C ILE A 63 -18.46 19.73 8.34
N SER A 64 -18.12 20.68 9.23
CA SER A 64 -19.09 21.39 10.06
C SER A 64 -19.86 22.48 9.33
N PHE A 65 -19.42 22.88 8.12
CA PHE A 65 -20.00 23.99 7.38
C PHE A 65 -20.16 25.25 8.25
N SER A 66 -19.12 25.61 9.03
CA SER A 66 -19.23 26.65 10.06
C SER A 66 -19.60 28.05 9.55
N ASN A 67 -19.47 28.29 8.24
CA ASN A 67 -19.84 29.54 7.58
C ASN A 67 -21.12 29.44 6.73
N ALA A 68 -21.87 28.34 6.80
CA ALA A 68 -23.07 28.16 6.01
C ALA A 68 -24.30 28.82 6.68
N PRO A 69 -25.25 29.36 5.90
CA PRO A 69 -26.51 29.90 6.42
C PRO A 69 -27.41 28.83 7.07
N PHE A 70 -27.17 27.56 6.75
CA PHE A 70 -27.92 26.41 7.24
C PHE A 70 -26.96 25.42 7.89
N SER A 71 -27.30 24.97 9.10
CA SER A 71 -26.55 23.92 9.79
C SER A 71 -26.80 22.57 9.11
N VAL A 72 -25.72 21.87 8.75
CA VAL A 72 -25.78 20.49 8.27
C VAL A 72 -25.33 19.60 9.42
N GLU A 73 -26.28 18.91 10.04
CA GLU A 73 -25.99 17.99 11.14
C GLU A 73 -25.64 16.61 10.58
N PHE A 74 -24.45 16.13 10.96
CA PHE A 74 -24.01 14.77 10.68
C PHE A 74 -24.15 13.89 11.91
N HIS A 75 -24.27 12.59 11.69
CA HIS A 75 -24.27 11.61 12.77
C HIS A 75 -22.98 11.75 13.61
N PRO A 76 -23.02 11.78 14.96
CA PRO A 76 -21.86 12.02 15.80
C PRO A 76 -20.67 11.06 15.57
N ALA A 77 -20.95 9.85 15.08
CA ALA A 77 -19.92 8.89 14.68
C ALA A 77 -18.95 9.43 13.62
N VAL A 78 -19.35 10.41 12.80
CA VAL A 78 -18.49 11.03 11.79
C VAL A 78 -17.23 11.62 12.43
N TRP A 79 -17.34 12.25 13.60
CA TRP A 79 -16.20 12.84 14.29
C TRP A 79 -15.14 11.79 14.69
N ILE A 80 -15.57 10.62 15.14
CA ILE A 80 -14.68 9.51 15.48
C ILE A 80 -14.00 8.98 14.21
N VAL A 81 -14.76 8.76 13.14
CA VAL A 81 -14.22 8.29 11.86
C VAL A 81 -13.24 9.30 11.27
N GLN A 82 -13.52 10.60 11.41
CA GLN A 82 -12.64 11.69 10.98
C GLN A 82 -11.34 11.72 11.79
N ALA A 83 -11.40 11.47 13.10
CA ALA A 83 -10.21 11.34 13.93
C ALA A 83 -9.35 10.14 13.49
N ILE A 84 -9.97 8.98 13.23
CA ILE A 84 -9.28 7.80 12.69
C ILE A 84 -8.63 8.12 11.34
N PHE A 85 -9.34 8.83 10.45
CA PHE A 85 -8.79 9.29 9.18
C PHE A 85 -7.54 10.17 9.38
N GLY A 86 -7.58 11.11 10.33
CA GLY A 86 -6.44 11.97 10.67
C GLY A 86 -5.23 11.18 11.16
N VAL A 87 -5.44 10.28 12.13
CA VAL A 87 -4.37 9.43 12.68
C VAL A 87 -3.77 8.51 11.60
N ALA A 88 -4.62 7.86 10.81
CA ALA A 88 -4.16 7.00 9.72
C ALA A 88 -3.39 7.79 8.65
N GLY A 89 -3.82 9.02 8.37
CA GLY A 89 -3.10 9.96 7.51
C GLY A 89 -1.70 10.28 8.03
N LEU A 90 -1.55 10.56 9.33
CA LEU A 90 -0.24 10.79 9.95
C LEU A 90 0.68 9.56 9.86
N VAL A 91 0.14 8.36 10.05
CA VAL A 91 0.89 7.11 9.89
C VAL A 91 1.34 6.94 8.43
N ALA A 92 0.46 7.19 7.47
CA ALA A 92 0.79 7.11 6.05
C ALA A 92 1.86 8.14 5.65
N VAL A 93 1.76 9.38 6.13
CA VAL A 93 2.77 10.44 5.89
C VAL A 93 4.11 10.05 6.51
N THR A 94 4.12 9.51 7.74
CA THR A 94 5.35 9.00 8.37
C THR A 94 6.01 7.93 7.50
N GLY A 95 5.23 6.96 6.99
CA GLY A 95 5.73 5.93 6.07
C GLY A 95 6.29 6.50 4.76
N ALA A 96 5.70 7.57 4.23
CA ALA A 96 6.22 8.26 3.04
C ALA A 96 7.51 9.04 3.33
N LEU A 97 7.60 9.71 4.48
CA LEU A 97 8.81 10.44 4.91
C LEU A 97 9.97 9.47 5.18
N MET A 98 9.70 8.31 5.79
CA MET A 98 10.69 7.24 5.93
C MET A 98 11.27 6.83 4.58
N PHE A 99 10.41 6.66 3.57
CA PHE A 99 10.84 6.32 2.21
C PHE A 99 11.76 7.39 1.61
N VAL A 100 11.34 8.67 1.69
CA VAL A 100 12.15 9.79 1.19
C VAL A 100 13.49 9.86 1.89
N ALA A 101 13.52 9.77 3.22
CA ALA A 101 14.76 9.79 4.00
C ALA A 101 15.70 8.65 3.60
N ILE A 102 15.19 7.42 3.47
CA ILE A 102 16.00 6.27 3.05
C ILE A 102 16.56 6.48 1.64
N ALA A 103 15.73 6.93 0.70
CA ALA A 103 16.15 7.14 -0.69
C ALA A 103 17.24 8.21 -0.78
N VAL A 104 17.02 9.38 -0.16
CA VAL A 104 17.99 10.50 -0.18
C VAL A 104 19.31 10.08 0.47
N VAL A 105 19.26 9.46 1.65
CA VAL A 105 20.49 9.03 2.34
C VAL A 105 21.21 7.95 1.56
N THR A 106 20.49 7.04 0.89
CA THR A 106 21.09 6.02 0.02
C THR A 106 21.82 6.67 -1.17
N VAL A 107 21.20 7.63 -1.84
CA VAL A 107 21.77 8.29 -3.04
C VAL A 107 23.02 9.10 -2.68
N PHE A 108 22.95 9.95 -1.66
CA PHE A 108 24.06 10.84 -1.33
C PHE A 108 25.12 10.16 -0.44
N PHE A 109 24.69 9.45 0.61
CA PHE A 109 25.57 8.93 1.68
C PHE A 109 25.63 7.39 1.77
N GLY A 110 25.02 6.67 0.82
CA GLY A 110 25.03 5.20 0.82
C GLY A 110 26.43 4.63 0.67
N LYS A 111 26.72 3.55 1.42
CA LYS A 111 28.00 2.82 1.30
C LYS A 111 28.09 2.18 -0.09
N PRO A 112 29.26 2.26 -0.77
CA PRO A 112 29.43 1.61 -2.06
C PRO A 112 29.20 0.10 -1.96
N MET A 113 28.60 -0.46 -3.01
CA MET A 113 28.51 -1.91 -3.17
C MET A 113 29.81 -2.41 -3.75
N ASP A 114 30.60 -3.06 -2.90
CA ASP A 114 31.84 -3.71 -3.31
C ASP A 114 31.58 -5.18 -3.70
N GLU A 115 32.47 -5.75 -4.49
CA GLU A 115 32.31 -7.10 -5.03
C GLU A 115 32.33 -8.16 -3.91
N GLU A 116 33.12 -7.92 -2.86
CA GLU A 116 33.14 -8.74 -1.65
C GLU A 116 31.80 -8.71 -0.89
N ALA A 117 31.10 -7.58 -0.92
CA ALA A 117 29.81 -7.42 -0.26
C ALA A 117 28.67 -8.14 -0.97
N LEU A 118 28.76 -8.27 -2.30
CA LEU A 118 27.86 -9.09 -3.10
C LEU A 118 28.08 -10.58 -2.80
N ARG A 119 29.34 -11.02 -2.66
CA ARG A 119 29.68 -12.41 -2.35
C ARG A 119 29.26 -12.83 -0.93
N THR A 120 29.40 -11.95 0.05
CA THR A 120 29.04 -12.23 1.45
C THR A 120 27.58 -11.97 1.80
N GLY A 121 26.80 -11.36 0.90
CA GLY A 121 25.39 -11.04 1.18
C GLY A 121 25.22 -9.95 2.23
N ALA A 122 26.00 -8.88 2.13
CA ALA A 122 25.99 -7.81 3.12
C ALA A 122 24.61 -7.14 3.26
N SER A 123 24.34 -6.58 4.45
CA SER A 123 23.09 -5.86 4.72
C SER A 123 22.91 -4.64 3.81
N GLY A 124 21.66 -4.32 3.48
CA GLY A 124 21.33 -3.21 2.57
C GLY A 124 21.25 -3.59 1.09
N ILE A 125 21.39 -4.88 0.75
CA ILE A 125 21.25 -5.37 -0.62
C ILE A 125 19.95 -6.19 -0.73
N PRO A 126 19.00 -5.78 -1.58
CA PRO A 126 17.80 -6.56 -1.87
C PRO A 126 18.09 -7.98 -2.34
N GLN A 127 17.29 -8.96 -1.88
CA GLN A 127 17.44 -10.37 -2.28
C GLN A 127 17.35 -10.57 -3.79
N GLY A 128 16.54 -9.78 -4.49
CA GLY A 128 16.43 -9.83 -5.96
C GLY A 128 17.72 -9.49 -6.71
N ILE A 129 18.74 -8.94 -6.03
CA ILE A 129 20.07 -8.68 -6.60
C ILE A 129 21.05 -9.78 -6.19
N LEU A 130 21.00 -10.21 -4.92
CA LEU A 130 21.92 -11.21 -4.38
C LEU A 130 21.69 -12.61 -4.94
N ARG A 131 20.42 -13.04 -4.96
CA ARG A 131 20.04 -14.41 -5.28
C ARG A 131 18.79 -14.38 -6.12
N LEU A 132 18.99 -14.28 -7.43
CA LEU A 132 17.90 -14.43 -8.39
C LEU A 132 17.27 -15.83 -8.21
N PRO A 133 15.93 -15.94 -8.26
CA PRO A 133 15.27 -17.23 -8.33
C PRO A 133 15.84 -18.05 -9.49
N LYS A 134 15.98 -19.36 -9.30
CA LYS A 134 16.46 -20.26 -10.37
C LYS A 134 15.47 -20.18 -11.54
N GLN A 135 15.91 -19.61 -12.66
CA GLN A 135 15.10 -19.55 -13.87
C GLN A 135 15.18 -20.92 -14.56
N VAL A 136 14.16 -21.74 -14.36
CA VAL A 136 14.05 -23.07 -14.98
C VAL A 136 13.17 -22.93 -16.23
N HIS A 137 13.76 -23.13 -17.40
CA HIS A 137 13.07 -22.95 -18.68
C HIS A 137 12.65 -24.28 -19.32
N GLU A 138 13.33 -25.40 -18.98
CA GLU A 138 13.08 -26.73 -19.56
C GLU A 138 13.31 -27.86 -18.53
N GLY A 139 12.66 -29.00 -18.72
CA GLY A 139 12.86 -30.24 -17.96
C GLY A 139 11.81 -30.57 -16.88
N PRO A 140 11.95 -31.71 -16.17
CA PRO A 140 10.97 -32.21 -15.18
C PRO A 140 10.68 -31.22 -14.03
N HIS A 141 11.69 -30.42 -13.66
CA HIS A 141 11.56 -29.38 -12.63
C HIS A 141 10.64 -28.22 -13.05
N VAL A 142 10.39 -28.00 -14.34
CA VAL A 142 9.42 -26.99 -14.82
C VAL A 142 8.00 -27.43 -14.49
N GLU A 143 7.72 -28.71 -14.66
CA GLU A 143 6.40 -29.29 -14.39
C GLU A 143 6.09 -29.24 -12.89
N GLU A 144 7.09 -29.51 -12.03
CA GLU A 144 6.98 -29.34 -10.58
C GLU A 144 6.76 -27.87 -10.19
N ALA A 145 7.51 -26.93 -10.78
CA ALA A 145 7.34 -25.50 -10.51
C ALA A 145 5.95 -24.99 -10.95
N HIS A 146 5.44 -25.46 -12.10
CA HIS A 146 4.08 -25.14 -12.57
C HIS A 146 2.99 -25.76 -11.67
N LYS A 147 3.18 -27.00 -11.21
CA LYS A 147 2.27 -27.67 -10.25
C LYS A 147 2.27 -26.98 -8.87
N GLN A 148 3.41 -26.46 -8.43
CA GLN A 148 3.50 -25.72 -7.18
C GLN A 148 2.73 -24.39 -7.28
N GLY A 149 2.91 -23.66 -8.38
CA GLY A 149 2.14 -22.48 -8.75
C GLY A 149 2.11 -21.36 -7.70
N ALA A 150 1.37 -20.28 -7.99
CA ALA A 150 1.16 -19.18 -7.06
C ALA A 150 -0.13 -19.37 -6.23
N LYS A 151 -0.25 -20.51 -5.54
CA LYS A 151 -1.48 -20.90 -4.80
C LYS A 151 -2.00 -19.79 -3.88
N GLY A 152 -1.09 -19.12 -3.16
CA GLY A 152 -1.45 -18.00 -2.29
C GLY A 152 -2.08 -16.82 -3.05
N THR A 153 -1.50 -16.41 -4.18
CA THR A 153 -2.05 -15.35 -5.03
C THR A 153 -3.42 -15.72 -5.56
N VAL A 154 -3.60 -16.96 -6.04
CA VAL A 154 -4.90 -17.45 -6.53
C VAL A 154 -5.96 -17.38 -5.42
N VAL A 155 -5.61 -17.79 -4.19
CA VAL A 155 -6.50 -17.69 -3.04
C VAL A 155 -6.86 -16.24 -2.72
N PHE A 156 -5.90 -15.32 -2.67
CA PHE A 156 -6.17 -13.90 -2.41
C PHE A 156 -7.03 -13.26 -3.52
N CYS A 157 -6.78 -13.61 -4.79
CA CYS A 157 -7.60 -13.17 -5.90
C CYS A 157 -9.03 -13.70 -5.79
N ALA A 158 -9.21 -14.96 -5.42
CA ALA A 158 -10.54 -15.54 -5.21
C ALA A 158 -11.28 -14.86 -4.05
N ILE A 159 -10.62 -14.61 -2.91
CA ILE A 159 -11.19 -13.88 -1.78
C ILE A 159 -11.61 -12.47 -2.21
N PHE A 160 -10.72 -11.74 -2.90
CA PHE A 160 -11.04 -10.42 -3.42
C PHE A 160 -12.25 -10.45 -4.36
N PHE A 161 -12.28 -11.41 -5.30
CA PHE A 161 -13.37 -11.55 -6.26
C PHE A 161 -14.71 -11.83 -5.56
N VAL A 162 -14.73 -12.75 -4.58
CA VAL A 162 -15.94 -13.02 -3.79
C VAL A 162 -16.40 -11.78 -3.03
N CYS A 163 -15.49 -11.08 -2.33
CA CYS A 163 -15.81 -9.83 -1.64
C CYS A 163 -16.36 -8.76 -2.61
N PHE A 164 -15.76 -8.63 -3.78
CA PHE A 164 -16.20 -7.68 -4.82
C PHE A 164 -17.60 -8.01 -5.32
N VAL A 165 -17.86 -9.28 -5.67
CA VAL A 165 -19.18 -9.74 -6.12
C VAL A 165 -20.25 -9.48 -5.06
N LEU A 166 -19.97 -9.83 -3.80
CA LEU A 166 -20.88 -9.57 -2.68
C LEU A 166 -21.16 -8.07 -2.52
N TYR A 167 -20.12 -7.24 -2.50
CA TYR A 167 -20.26 -5.80 -2.31
C TYR A 167 -21.01 -5.14 -3.47
N TYR A 168 -20.76 -5.59 -4.70
CA TYR A 168 -21.46 -5.13 -5.89
C TYR A 168 -22.97 -5.40 -5.80
N PHE A 169 -23.37 -6.65 -5.52
CA PHE A 169 -24.78 -7.02 -5.46
C PHE A 169 -25.51 -6.41 -4.27
N VAL A 170 -24.84 -6.27 -3.11
CA VAL A 170 -25.42 -5.58 -1.94
C VAL A 170 -25.68 -4.10 -2.28
N ASN A 171 -24.71 -3.40 -2.87
CA ASN A 171 -24.91 -2.01 -3.26
C ASN A 171 -25.97 -1.86 -4.34
N TRP A 172 -25.98 -2.74 -5.35
CA TRP A 172 -27.02 -2.74 -6.39
C TRP A 172 -28.42 -2.88 -5.77
N LYS A 173 -28.60 -3.83 -4.85
CA LYS A 173 -29.87 -4.05 -4.15
C LYS A 173 -30.28 -2.85 -3.30
N ILE A 174 -29.35 -2.23 -2.57
CA ILE A 174 -29.62 -1.01 -1.79
C ILE A 174 -30.07 0.11 -2.74
N LEU A 175 -29.38 0.29 -3.87
CA LEU A 175 -29.70 1.32 -4.83
C LEU A 175 -31.07 1.13 -5.47
N SER A 176 -31.42 -0.12 -5.84
CA SER A 176 -32.74 -0.43 -6.44
C SER A 176 -33.88 -0.11 -5.48
N PHE A 177 -33.71 -0.37 -4.16
CA PHE A 177 -34.68 0.02 -3.15
C PHE A 177 -34.76 1.54 -2.94
N LEU A 178 -33.61 2.23 -2.89
CA LEU A 178 -33.57 3.66 -2.59
C LEU A 178 -34.11 4.52 -3.73
N TRP A 179 -33.80 4.16 -4.98
CA TRP A 179 -34.21 4.91 -6.17
C TRP A 179 -35.53 4.46 -6.79
N LYS A 180 -36.20 3.46 -6.19
CA LYS A 180 -37.44 2.87 -6.75
C LYS A 180 -37.31 2.52 -8.24
N VAL A 181 -36.11 2.15 -8.69
CA VAL A 181 -35.92 1.58 -10.03
C VAL A 181 -36.25 0.10 -9.88
N GLY A 182 -37.55 -0.16 -9.86
CA GLY A 182 -38.21 -1.44 -9.67
C GLY A 182 -39.69 -1.25 -9.93
#